data_AF-A0A2V6D8X6-F1
#
_entry.id   AF-A0A2V6D8X6-F1
#
_cell.length_a   1.000
_cell.length_b   1.000
_cell.length_c   1.000
_cell.angle_alpha   90.00
_cell.angle_beta   90.00
_cell.angle_gamma   90.00
#
_symmetry.space_group_name_H-M   'P 1'
#
loop_
_entity.id
_entity.type
_entity.pdbx_description
1 polymer ?
#
loop_
_entity_poly.entity_id
_entity_poly.type
_entity_poly.pdbx_seq_one_letter_code
_entity_poly.pdbx_strand_id
1 'polypeptide(L)' 'MSATELIEQFKALPPNERAEVAKFVVENDDSWIPESFKQGMADAAAGRFVDMQTVLSGAKPPSRAAE' A
#
# COMPACT_ATOMS: atom_id res chain seq x y z
N MET A 1 18.44 15.79 15.47
CA MET A 1 17.31 14.88 15.73
C MET A 1 17.59 13.56 15.03
N SER A 2 17.56 12.46 15.77
CA SER A 2 17.63 11.10 15.23
C SER A 2 16.23 10.54 14.95
N ALA A 3 16.14 9.53 14.08
CA ALA A 3 14.88 8.82 13.83
C ALA A 3 14.29 8.21 15.11
N THR A 4 15.15 7.73 16.00
CA THR A 4 14.75 7.14 17.29
C THR A 4 14.09 8.17 18.20
N GLU A 5 14.64 9.38 18.29
CA GLU A 5 14.05 10.47 19.06
C GLU A 5 12.69 10.94 18.50
N LEU A 6 12.51 10.91 17.18
CA LEU A 6 11.22 11.23 16.55
C LEU A 6 10.17 10.16 16.84
N ILE A 7 10.54 8.87 16.80
CA ILE A 7 9.63 7.77 17.11
C ILE A 7 9.12 7.86 18.55
N GLU A 8 9.99 8.16 19.52
CA GLU A 8 9.58 8.32 20.91
C GLU A 8 8.65 9.52 21.12
N GLN A 9 8.86 10.63 20.40
CA GLN A 9 7.95 11.77 20.40
C GLN A 9 6.57 11.38 19.85
N PHE A 10 6.49 10.65 18.73
CA PHE A 10 5.22 10.19 18.19
C PHE A 10 4.48 9.21 19.12
N LYS A 11 5.20 8.36 19.84
CA LYS A 11 4.58 7.46 20.83
C LYS A 11 4.00 8.21 22.04
N ALA A 12 4.61 9.34 22.41
CA ALA A 12 4.17 10.17 23.50
C ALA A 12 2.95 11.05 23.17
N LEU A 13 2.61 11.20 21.88
CA LEU A 13 1.43 11.96 21.45
C LEU A 13 0.12 11.30 21.93
N PRO A 14 -0.91 12.09 22.25
CA PRO A 14 -2.23 11.56 22.54
C PRO A 14 -2.83 10.87 21.30
N PRO A 15 -3.79 9.95 21.47
CA PRO A 15 -4.31 9.10 20.39
C PRO A 15 -4.83 9.89 19.18
N ASN A 16 -5.49 11.02 19.40
CA ASN A 16 -6.03 11.86 18.33
C ASN A 16 -4.92 12.47 17.46
N GLU A 17 -3.85 12.97 18.07
CA GLU A 17 -2.72 13.55 17.35
C GLU A 17 -1.91 12.47 16.61
N ARG A 18 -1.79 11.27 17.17
CA ARG A 18 -1.20 10.11 16.48
C ARG A 18 -1.98 9.73 15.23
N ALA A 19 -3.31 9.81 15.27
CA ALA A 19 -4.16 9.52 14.12
C ALA A 19 -3.94 10.52 12.98
N GLU A 20 -3.77 11.81 13.31
CA GLU A 20 -3.48 12.85 12.31
C GLU A 20 -2.12 12.62 11.62
N VAL A 21 -1.09 12.24 12.38
CA VAL A 21 0.23 11.89 11.80
C VAL A 21 0.12 10.65 10.91
N ALA A 22 -0.57 9.61 11.35
CA ALA A 22 -0.77 8.40 10.55
C ALA A 22 -1.51 8.70 9.24
N LYS A 23 -2.57 9.53 9.32
CA LYS A 23 -3.31 9.99 8.15
C LYS A 23 -2.41 10.74 7.17
N PHE A 24 -1.62 11.69 7.66
CA PHE A 24 -0.68 12.45 6.81
C PHE A 24 0.31 11.53 6.08
N VAL A 25 0.90 10.54 6.77
CA VAL A 25 1.83 9.60 6.15
C VAL A 25 1.13 8.77 5.08
N VAL A 26 -0.07 8.24 5.35
CA VAL A 26 -0.83 7.46 4.36
C VAL A 26 -1.21 8.29 3.13
N GLU A 27 -1.50 9.58 3.29
CA GLU A 27 -1.91 10.46 2.18
C GLU A 27 -0.74 10.98 1.34
N ASN A 28 0.46 11.11 1.93
CA ASN A 28 1.60 11.81 1.29
C ASN A 28 2.80 10.92 1.01
N ASP A 29 2.89 9.73 1.61
CA ASP A 29 3.97 8.77 1.38
C ASP A 29 3.39 7.39 1.04
N ASP A 30 3.74 6.90 -0.14
CA ASP A 30 3.41 5.57 -0.62
C ASP A 30 4.63 4.63 -0.60
N SER A 31 5.74 5.04 0.02
CA SER A 31 6.98 4.27 0.13
C SER A 31 6.78 3.00 0.97
N TRP A 32 5.80 3.01 1.89
CA TRP A 32 5.42 1.83 2.69
C TRP A 32 4.62 0.78 1.90
N ILE A 33 4.06 1.15 0.74
CA ILE A 33 3.25 0.24 -0.08
C ILE A 33 4.19 -0.60 -0.96
N PRO A 34 4.17 -1.95 -0.84
CA PRO A 34 5.00 -2.82 -1.67
C PRO A 34 4.75 -2.59 -3.17
N GLU A 35 5.80 -2.62 -3.98
CA GLU A 35 5.69 -2.43 -5.44
C GLU A 35 4.71 -3.40 -6.10
N SER A 36 4.70 -4.67 -5.65
CA SER A 36 3.75 -5.69 -6.12
C SER A 36 2.29 -5.33 -5.84
N PHE A 37 2.04 -4.62 -4.73
CA PHE A 37 0.70 -4.16 -4.39
C PHE A 37 0.29 -2.95 -5.23
N LYS A 38 1.19 -1.97 -5.43
CA LYS A 38 0.95 -0.84 -6.36
C LYS A 38 0.63 -1.34 -7.77
N GLN A 39 1.38 -2.35 -8.20
CA GLN A 39 1.13 -3.06 -9.45
C GLN A 39 -0.26 -3.71 -9.51
N GLY A 40 -0.69 -4.40 -8.45
CA GLY A 40 -2.05 -4.95 -8.36
C GLY A 40 -3.14 -3.88 -8.39
N MET A 41 -2.92 -2.73 -7.75
CA MET A 41 -3.86 -1.60 -7.83
C MET A 41 -3.95 -1.03 -9.25
N ALA A 42 -2.83 -0.91 -9.96
CA ALA A 42 -2.81 -0.47 -11.35
C ALA A 42 -3.52 -1.47 -12.29
N ASP A 43 -3.33 -2.77 -12.06
CA ASP A 43 -4.03 -3.83 -12.80
C ASP A 43 -5.55 -3.76 -12.55
N ALA A 44 -5.98 -3.56 -11.29
CA ALA A 44 -7.39 -3.36 -10.93
C ALA A 44 -7.98 -2.10 -11.59
N ALA A 45 -7.27 -0.96 -11.54
CA ALA A 45 -7.70 0.28 -12.18
C ALA A 45 -7.85 0.14 -13.70
N ALA A 46 -7.02 -0.70 -14.33
CA ALA A 46 -7.09 -1.03 -15.76
C ALA A 46 -8.11 -2.14 -16.09
N GLY A 47 -8.91 -2.61 -15.11
CA GLY A 47 -9.91 -3.66 -15.32
C GLY A 47 -9.35 -5.08 -15.45
N ARG A 48 -8.05 -5.28 -15.16
CA ARG A 48 -7.36 -6.58 -15.22
C ARG A 48 -7.56 -7.35 -13.92
N PHE A 49 -8.81 -7.75 -13.67
CA PHE A 49 -9.15 -8.61 -12.53
C PHE A 49 -8.95 -10.08 -12.87
N VAL A 50 -8.76 -10.89 -11.84
CA VAL A 50 -8.77 -12.35 -11.92
C VAL A 50 -9.82 -12.86 -10.97
N ASP A 51 -10.74 -13.68 -11.47
CA ASP A 51 -11.75 -14.30 -10.61
C ASP A 51 -11.11 -15.41 -9.75
N MET A 52 -11.79 -15.74 -8.64
CA MET A 52 -11.25 -16.68 -7.65
C MET A 52 -11.11 -18.11 -8.21
N GLN A 53 -11.94 -18.54 -9.16
CA GLN A 53 -11.79 -19.86 -9.78
C GLN A 53 -10.50 -19.93 -10.60
N THR A 54 -10.20 -18.89 -11.37
CA THR A 54 -8.95 -18.78 -12.13
C THR A 54 -7.74 -18.81 -11.21
N VAL A 55 -7.76 -18.07 -10.08
CA VAL A 55 -6.67 -18.11 -9.07
C VAL A 55 -6.45 -19.54 -8.53
N LEU A 56 -7.53 -20.20 -8.12
CA LEU A 56 -7.46 -21.54 -7.51
C LEU A 56 -7.03 -22.63 -8.51
N SER A 57 -7.30 -22.43 -9.80
CA SER A 57 -6.86 -23.34 -10.85
C SER A 57 -5.34 -23.29 -11.13
N GLY A 58 -4.63 -22.29 -10.60
CA GLY A 58 -3.22 -22.05 -10.91
C GLY A 58 -2.98 -21.51 -12.33
N ALA A 59 -4.05 -21.14 -13.04
CA ALA A 59 -3.95 -20.48 -14.34
C ALA A 59 -3.18 -19.17 -14.21
N LYS A 60 -2.33 -18.87 -15.19
CA LYS A 60 -1.56 -17.63 -15.21
C LYS A 60 -2.53 -16.44 -15.34
N PRO A 61 -2.38 -15.37 -14.53
CA PRO A 61 -3.17 -14.17 -14.69
C PRO A 61 -2.95 -13.56 -16.09
N PRO A 62 -3.94 -12.79 -16.60
CA PRO A 62 -3.81 -12.13 -17.90
C PRO A 62 -2.53 -11.30 -17.96
N SER A 63 -1.76 -11.47 -19.04
CA SER A 63 -0.53 -10.73 -19.27
C SER A 63 -0.83 -9.23 -19.36
N ARG A 64 0.04 -8.39 -18.77
CA ARG A 64 0.06 -6.96 -19.12
C ARG A 64 0.38 -6.85 -20.60
N ALA A 65 -0.46 -6.17 -21.38
CA ALA A 65 -0.07 -5.80 -22.73
C ALA A 65 1.19 -4.95 -22.63
N ALA A 66 2.17 -5.18 -23.51
CA ALA A 66 3.34 -4.33 -23.59
C ALA A 66 2.87 -2.91 -23.96
N GLU A 67 3.08 -1.96 -23.05
CA GLU A 67 3.09 -0.53 -23.39
C GLU A 67 4.35 -0.18 -24.20
#